data_AF-A0AAX3EPW8-F1
#
_entry.id   AF-A0AAX3EPW8-F1
#
_cell.length_a   1.000
_cell.length_b   1.000
_cell.length_c   1.000
_cell.angle_alpha   90.00
_cell.angle_beta   90.00
_cell.angle_gamma   90.00
#
_symmetry.space_group_name_H-M   'P 1'
#
loop_
_entity.id
_entity.type
_entity.pdbx_description
1 polymer ?
#
loop_
_entity_poly.entity_id
_entity_poly.type
_entity_poly.pdbx_seq_one_letter_code
_entity_poly.pdbx_strand_id
1 'polypeptide(L)'
;MSFVEDFSPSGGRHLYIPLRERMDAAEARELVEAFSLMATSLDPSPHQNPTDGCIRVPGSVHKSGGHQTLITPLTQAYDVLRRRNSMAAIRSLKAALAPELARNRARKARETKMIAAQRSAAAWPRSTAAGSDSPLRRVARTGLYDTARYKSPSEARMAVLNHFAACRWTLEQVQNELAGRFAGLAGLYGTASKQERLLPTEWAKAHAFTANRAAPQGTLGEAGKKTALINNTSLTELTGGALKPSPAAIHQLVNDLENIVFAVLDHRLQTRGRESLGLRLLMRGLLGYMRTMQTDVLDVGCRTLAVAMGKHHVTIARLLPILAKASDGILTKVADARHKVADVYVIQLPEHYQQLARELTWRKGQAHAVRPVFRALGDVAALIYEAIERGRHSPTTADLVRTTGISRNAVATALTEMEALAMIKRHGRHWKVTTVNLTNLAARLGVLDDYQAHISRNRRERAAWHAYLDRFRDQQMNETDLYDAERDEYWLPPDDEPALWLAA
;
A
#
# COMPACT_ATOMS: atom_id res chain seq x y z
N MET A 1 -18.42 4.58 41.51
CA MET A 1 -16.99 4.84 41.21
C MET A 1 -16.82 6.34 41.07
N SER A 2 -15.79 6.92 41.66
CA SER A 2 -15.57 8.38 41.67
C SER A 2 -14.36 8.75 40.81
N PHE A 3 -14.40 9.90 40.15
CA PHE A 3 -13.32 10.39 39.29
C PHE A 3 -13.15 11.91 39.45
N VAL A 4 -12.02 12.42 38.99
CA VAL A 4 -11.75 13.85 38.83
C VAL A 4 -11.69 14.14 37.34
N GLU A 5 -12.33 15.22 36.93
CA GLU A 5 -12.41 15.63 35.54
C GLU A 5 -11.74 16.98 35.32
N ASP A 6 -11.09 17.11 34.18
CA ASP A 6 -10.51 18.36 33.71
C ASP A 6 -10.87 18.67 32.25
N PHE A 7 -10.53 19.88 31.82
CA PHE A 7 -10.79 20.39 30.49
C PHE A 7 -9.53 20.98 29.87
N SER A 8 -9.26 20.59 28.63
CA SER A 8 -8.21 21.14 27.79
C SER A 8 -8.75 22.30 26.97
N PRO A 9 -7.99 23.40 26.78
CA PRO A 9 -8.37 24.48 25.87
C PRO A 9 -8.71 24.03 24.44
N SER A 10 -8.17 22.88 24.02
CA SER A 10 -8.48 22.22 22.74
C SER A 10 -9.84 21.48 22.69
N GLY A 11 -10.63 21.51 23.76
CA GLY A 11 -11.94 20.84 23.86
C GLY A 11 -11.89 19.41 24.41
N GLY A 12 -10.69 18.85 24.65
CA GLY A 12 -10.50 17.53 25.24
C GLY A 12 -10.73 17.51 26.76
N ARG A 13 -10.95 16.32 27.34
CA ARG A 13 -11.16 16.12 28.78
C ARG A 13 -10.36 14.92 29.26
N HIS A 14 -9.79 14.98 30.46
CA HIS A 14 -9.22 13.82 31.14
C HIS A 14 -10.07 13.42 32.34
N LEU A 15 -10.11 12.11 32.59
CA LEU A 15 -10.76 11.51 33.76
C LEU A 15 -9.70 10.79 34.60
N TYR A 16 -9.43 11.32 35.78
CA TYR A 16 -8.54 10.71 36.76
C TYR A 16 -9.33 9.80 37.69
N ILE A 17 -8.93 8.53 37.74
CA ILE A 17 -9.57 7.52 38.56
C ILE A 17 -8.53 7.04 39.58
N PRO A 18 -8.42 7.70 40.75
CA PRO A 18 -7.43 7.31 41.74
C PRO A 18 -7.80 5.95 42.34
N LEU A 19 -6.83 5.05 42.41
CA LEU A 19 -6.98 3.71 42.97
C LEU A 19 -6.39 3.65 44.37
N ARG A 20 -7.10 3.00 45.30
CA ARG A 20 -6.60 2.79 46.66
C ARG A 20 -5.48 1.76 46.66
N GLU A 21 -5.71 0.64 46.00
CA GLU A 21 -4.73 -0.41 45.78
C GLU A 21 -4.03 -0.24 44.43
N ARG A 22 -2.75 -0.64 44.34
CA ARG A 22 -2.00 -0.61 43.07
C ARG A 22 -2.61 -1.62 42.09
N MET A 23 -2.68 -1.23 40.82
CA MET A 23 -3.16 -2.06 39.71
C MET A 23 -2.03 -2.25 38.71
N ASP A 24 -1.95 -3.44 38.13
CA ASP A 24 -0.98 -3.70 37.07
C ASP A 24 -1.29 -2.90 35.79
N ALA A 25 -0.25 -2.46 35.09
CA ALA A 25 -0.40 -1.65 33.88
C ALA A 25 -1.16 -2.40 32.77
N ALA A 26 -0.99 -3.71 32.63
CA ALA A 26 -1.73 -4.51 31.65
C ALA A 26 -3.21 -4.65 32.04
N GLU A 27 -3.49 -4.77 33.34
CA GLU A 27 -4.86 -4.81 33.88
C GLU A 27 -5.59 -3.48 33.67
N ALA A 28 -4.91 -2.34 33.92
CA ALA A 28 -5.44 -1.01 33.65
C ALA A 28 -5.69 -0.79 32.15
N ARG A 29 -4.76 -1.21 31.30
CA ARG A 29 -4.89 -1.14 29.84
C ARG A 29 -6.11 -1.93 29.34
N GLU A 30 -6.31 -3.14 29.85
CA GLU A 30 -7.44 -3.99 29.44
C GLU A 30 -8.80 -3.32 29.74
N LEU A 31 -8.90 -2.68 30.91
CA LEU A 31 -10.09 -1.91 31.31
C LEU A 31 -10.35 -0.70 30.41
N VAL A 32 -9.32 0.10 30.12
CA VAL A 32 -9.44 1.31 29.30
C VAL A 32 -9.77 0.96 27.84
N GLU A 33 -9.14 -0.08 27.29
CA GLU A 33 -9.50 -0.58 25.96
C GLU A 33 -10.95 -1.09 25.91
N ALA A 34 -11.46 -1.70 26.97
CA ALA A 34 -12.86 -2.14 27.04
C ALA A 34 -13.81 -0.93 27.06
N PHE A 35 -13.48 0.12 27.79
CA PHE A 35 -14.24 1.37 27.78
C PHE A 35 -14.26 2.05 26.41
N SER A 36 -13.15 2.01 25.66
CA SER A 36 -13.08 2.65 24.33
C SER A 36 -14.04 2.04 23.31
N LEU A 37 -14.51 0.80 23.54
CA LEU A 37 -15.53 0.17 22.70
C LEU A 37 -16.93 0.73 22.94
N MET A 38 -17.19 1.34 24.10
CA MET A 38 -18.48 1.94 24.46
C MET A 38 -18.48 3.46 24.30
N ALA A 39 -17.36 4.10 24.61
CA ALA A 39 -17.18 5.54 24.48
C ALA A 39 -16.28 5.84 23.27
N THR A 40 -16.89 6.06 22.10
CA THR A 40 -16.17 6.22 20.83
C THR A 40 -15.23 7.43 20.79
N SER A 41 -15.39 8.40 21.68
CA SER A 41 -14.52 9.57 21.83
C SER A 41 -13.38 9.38 22.84
N LEU A 42 -13.33 8.25 23.56
CA LEU A 42 -12.28 7.96 24.52
C LEU A 42 -11.03 7.46 23.79
N ASP A 43 -9.92 8.17 23.99
CA ASP A 43 -8.62 7.75 23.46
C ASP A 43 -7.91 6.79 24.45
N PRO A 44 -7.73 5.50 24.12
CA PRO A 44 -7.03 4.55 24.98
C PRO A 44 -5.50 4.65 24.87
N SER A 45 -4.96 5.45 23.93
CA SER A 45 -3.53 5.51 23.63
C SER A 45 -2.61 5.79 24.83
N PRO A 46 -2.99 6.62 25.84
CA PRO A 46 -2.12 6.88 26.98
C PRO A 46 -1.83 5.64 27.85
N HIS A 47 -2.69 4.61 27.78
CA HIS A 47 -2.48 3.36 28.50
C HIS A 47 -1.81 2.27 27.65
N GLN A 48 -1.52 2.53 26.37
CA GLN A 48 -0.95 1.53 25.46
C GLN A 48 0.58 1.47 25.48
N ASN A 49 1.26 2.55 25.83
CA ASN A 49 2.71 2.64 25.81
C ASN A 49 3.27 2.92 27.23
N PRO A 50 4.20 2.10 27.75
CA PRO A 50 4.85 2.36 29.03
C PRO A 50 5.87 3.51 29.00
N THR A 51 6.39 3.92 27.83
CA THR A 51 7.36 5.02 27.71
C THR A 51 6.70 6.39 27.51
N ASP A 52 5.56 6.42 26.80
CA ASP A 52 4.83 7.65 26.47
C ASP A 52 3.35 7.48 26.79
N GLY A 53 2.85 8.25 27.75
CA GLY A 53 1.46 8.13 28.21
C GLY A 53 1.04 9.13 29.29
N CYS A 54 1.96 10.00 29.71
CA CYS A 54 1.65 11.05 30.66
C CYS A 54 0.68 12.07 30.05
N ILE A 55 -0.46 12.21 30.69
CA ILE A 55 -1.43 13.26 30.39
C ILE A 55 -1.08 14.52 31.18
N ARG A 56 -1.35 15.69 30.60
CA ARG A 56 -1.21 16.98 31.30
C ARG A 56 -2.22 17.05 32.45
N VAL A 57 -1.80 17.61 33.59
CA VAL A 57 -2.66 17.80 34.77
C VAL A 57 -3.32 19.18 34.78
N PRO A 58 -4.43 19.37 35.52
CA PRO A 58 -4.99 20.69 35.75
C PRO A 58 -3.94 21.71 36.20
N GLY A 59 -4.00 22.92 35.65
CA GLY A 59 -3.02 23.99 35.84
C GLY A 59 -1.89 24.01 34.80
N SER A 60 -1.68 22.93 34.04
CA SER A 60 -0.62 22.88 33.02
C SER A 60 -0.92 23.81 31.83
N VAL A 61 0.09 24.52 31.32
CA VAL A 61 -0.02 25.36 30.11
C VAL A 61 -0.31 24.49 28.87
N HIS A 62 -1.15 25.00 27.96
CA HIS A 62 -1.44 24.35 26.69
C HIS A 62 -0.64 25.00 25.54
N LYS A 63 -0.13 24.17 24.61
CA LYS A 63 0.72 24.61 23.48
C LYS A 63 0.07 25.61 22.53
N SER A 64 -1.26 25.68 22.49
CA SER A 64 -2.02 26.64 21.68
C SER A 64 -2.53 27.84 22.50
N GLY A 65 -1.97 28.06 23.69
CA GLY A 65 -2.44 29.06 24.65
C GLY A 65 -3.50 28.52 25.62
N GLY A 66 -3.60 29.14 26.79
CA GLY A 66 -4.48 28.75 27.89
C GLY A 66 -3.89 27.68 28.81
N HIS A 67 -4.71 27.20 29.76
CA HIS A 67 -4.32 26.20 30.76
C HIS A 67 -5.33 25.06 30.82
N GLN A 68 -4.87 23.86 31.17
CA GLN A 68 -5.75 22.77 31.56
C GLN A 68 -6.54 23.20 32.79
N THR A 69 -7.86 23.17 32.76
CA THR A 69 -8.71 23.67 33.84
C THR A 69 -9.41 22.52 34.53
N LEU A 70 -9.33 22.49 35.86
CA LEU A 70 -10.07 21.51 36.65
C LEU A 70 -11.59 21.78 36.53
N ILE A 71 -12.37 20.77 36.12
CA ILE A 71 -13.84 20.87 36.08
C ILE A 71 -14.42 20.49 37.44
N THR A 72 -13.91 19.42 38.04
CA THR A 72 -14.39 18.96 39.36
C THR A 72 -14.08 20.01 40.43
N PRO A 73 -15.05 20.46 41.26
CA PRO A 73 -14.78 21.38 42.36
C PRO A 73 -13.59 20.93 43.22
N LEU A 74 -12.71 21.87 43.58
CA LEU A 74 -11.42 21.55 44.23
C LEU A 74 -11.57 20.70 45.49
N THR A 75 -12.56 21.01 46.34
CA THR A 75 -12.87 20.23 47.55
C THR A 75 -13.30 18.80 47.23
N GLN A 76 -14.11 18.62 46.19
CA GLN A 76 -14.54 17.30 45.72
C GLN A 76 -13.37 16.53 45.09
N ALA A 77 -12.53 17.19 44.29
CA ALA A 77 -11.34 16.57 43.71
C ALA A 77 -10.39 16.09 44.80
N TYR A 78 -10.19 16.90 45.84
CA TYR A 78 -9.41 16.55 47.03
C TYR A 78 -9.96 15.30 47.73
N ASP A 79 -11.27 15.27 47.98
CA ASP A 79 -11.93 14.11 48.60
C ASP A 79 -11.78 12.83 47.76
N VAL A 80 -11.94 12.92 46.44
CA VAL A 80 -11.80 11.77 45.52
C VAL A 80 -10.37 11.25 45.51
N LEU A 81 -9.37 12.13 45.46
CA LEU A 81 -7.95 11.77 45.48
C LEU A 81 -7.50 11.19 46.83
N ARG A 82 -8.14 11.58 47.93
CA ARG A 82 -7.84 11.09 49.29
C ARG A 82 -8.53 9.77 49.61
N ARG A 83 -9.82 9.62 49.27
CA ARG A 83 -10.60 8.38 49.56
C ARG A 83 -10.25 7.24 48.60
N ARG A 84 -10.02 7.59 47.33
CA ARG A 84 -9.69 6.71 46.19
C ARG A 84 -10.71 5.58 45.95
N ASN A 85 -10.69 4.98 44.77
CA ASN A 85 -11.57 3.85 44.45
C ASN A 85 -10.97 2.55 44.99
N SER A 86 -11.78 1.77 45.72
CA SER A 86 -11.38 0.46 46.22
C SER A 86 -11.44 -0.61 45.13
N MET A 87 -10.72 -1.71 45.31
CA MET A 87 -10.83 -2.88 44.43
C MET A 87 -12.25 -3.44 44.31
N ALA A 88 -13.13 -3.23 45.31
CA ALA A 88 -14.54 -3.62 45.20
C ALA A 88 -15.29 -2.80 44.11
N ALA A 89 -15.00 -1.50 44.02
CA ALA A 89 -15.54 -0.65 42.95
C ALA A 89 -14.99 -1.05 41.58
N ILE A 90 -13.70 -1.40 41.50
CA ILE A 90 -13.07 -1.90 40.27
C ILE A 90 -13.65 -3.25 39.84
N ARG A 91 -13.89 -4.18 40.77
CA ARG A 91 -14.55 -5.46 40.46
C ARG A 91 -15.97 -5.25 39.92
N SER A 92 -16.72 -4.32 40.51
CA SER A 92 -18.06 -3.97 40.03
C SER A 92 -18.00 -3.39 38.61
N LEU A 93 -17.00 -2.54 38.33
CA LEU A 93 -16.76 -2.02 37.00
C LEU A 93 -16.39 -3.14 36.00
N LYS A 94 -15.50 -4.07 36.37
CA LYS A 94 -15.14 -5.23 35.55
C LYS A 94 -16.35 -6.10 35.22
N ALA A 95 -17.25 -6.28 36.19
CA ALA A 95 -18.48 -7.03 35.98
C ALA A 95 -19.39 -6.32 34.95
N ALA A 96 -19.51 -4.99 35.04
CA ALA A 96 -20.28 -4.20 34.07
C ALA A 96 -19.68 -4.24 32.65
N LEU A 97 -18.35 -4.30 32.52
CA LEU A 97 -17.62 -4.37 31.26
C LEU A 97 -17.31 -5.81 30.79
N ALA A 98 -17.90 -6.83 31.42
CA ALA A 98 -17.56 -8.23 31.13
C ALA A 98 -17.67 -8.61 29.64
N PRO A 99 -18.71 -8.19 28.88
CA PRO A 99 -18.82 -8.48 27.46
C PRO A 99 -17.67 -7.86 26.63
N GLU A 100 -17.31 -6.62 26.92
CA GLU A 100 -16.27 -5.84 26.23
C GLU A 100 -14.87 -6.39 26.55
N LEU A 101 -14.63 -6.78 27.81
CA LEU A 101 -13.41 -7.47 28.23
C LEU A 101 -13.26 -8.81 27.50
N ALA A 102 -14.33 -9.60 27.38
CA ALA A 102 -14.30 -10.85 26.63
C ALA A 102 -13.99 -10.63 25.14
N ARG A 103 -14.59 -9.60 24.52
CA ARG A 103 -14.30 -9.20 23.13
C ARG A 103 -12.83 -8.79 22.94
N ASN A 104 -12.27 -8.01 23.87
CA ASN A 104 -10.86 -7.61 23.82
C ASN A 104 -9.90 -8.80 23.96
N ARG A 105 -10.16 -9.71 24.90
CA ARG A 105 -9.36 -10.94 25.07
C ARG A 105 -9.41 -11.82 23.84
N ALA A 106 -10.59 -12.01 23.25
CA ALA A 106 -10.75 -12.78 22.01
C ALA A 106 -9.98 -12.15 20.84
N ARG A 107 -9.97 -10.81 20.74
CA ARG A 107 -9.16 -10.07 19.75
C ARG A 107 -7.67 -10.28 19.98
N LYS A 108 -7.16 -10.07 21.20
CA LYS A 108 -5.74 -10.24 21.54
C LYS A 108 -5.27 -11.69 21.37
N ALA A 109 -6.07 -12.67 21.77
CA ALA A 109 -5.74 -14.09 21.58
C ALA A 109 -5.60 -14.46 20.09
N ARG A 110 -6.43 -13.87 19.22
CA ARG A 110 -6.29 -14.01 17.76
C ARG A 110 -4.99 -13.37 17.29
N GLU A 111 -4.66 -12.16 17.74
CA GLU A 111 -3.42 -11.47 17.40
C GLU A 111 -2.17 -12.26 17.84
N THR A 112 -2.12 -12.76 19.08
CA THR A 112 -0.99 -13.55 19.59
C THR A 112 -0.81 -14.86 18.83
N LYS A 113 -1.91 -15.56 18.53
CA LYS A 113 -1.87 -16.81 17.74
C LYS A 113 -1.32 -16.57 16.33
N MET A 114 -1.62 -15.39 15.77
CA MET A 114 -1.08 -14.95 14.49
C MET A 114 0.41 -14.63 14.54
N ILE A 115 0.88 -13.94 15.59
CA ILE A 115 2.31 -13.64 15.78
C ILE A 115 3.14 -14.92 16.00
N ALA A 116 2.61 -15.88 16.76
CA ALA A 116 3.28 -17.16 16.99
C ALA A 116 3.47 -17.95 15.68
N ALA A 117 2.45 -17.99 14.82
CA ALA A 117 2.53 -18.65 13.51
C ALA A 117 3.55 -17.96 12.56
N GLN A 118 3.73 -16.65 12.68
CA GLN A 118 4.73 -15.89 11.92
C GLN A 118 6.18 -16.18 12.34
N ARG A 119 6.45 -16.41 13.63
CA ARG A 119 7.81 -16.72 14.12
C ARG A 119 8.28 -18.12 13.67
N SER A 120 7.38 -19.09 13.58
CA SER A 120 7.69 -20.44 13.08
C SER A 120 8.08 -20.44 11.59
N ALA A 121 7.53 -19.52 10.80
CA ALA A 121 7.83 -19.37 9.38
C ALA A 121 9.16 -18.65 9.10
N ALA A 122 9.75 -17.98 10.09
CA ALA A 122 10.98 -17.19 9.96
C ALA A 122 12.28 -18.02 10.09
N ALA A 123 12.19 -19.32 10.40
CA ALA A 123 13.35 -20.18 10.67
C ALA A 123 14.07 -20.75 9.43
N TRP A 124 13.80 -20.26 8.22
CA TRP A 124 14.55 -20.66 7.01
C TRP A 124 15.56 -19.58 6.57
N PRO A 125 16.82 -19.95 6.29
CA PRO A 125 17.90 -18.98 6.14
C PRO A 125 17.70 -18.14 4.86
N ARG A 126 17.57 -16.82 5.02
CA ARG A 126 17.49 -15.85 3.92
C ARG A 126 18.90 -15.41 3.52
N SER A 127 19.31 -15.75 2.30
CA SER A 127 20.40 -15.05 1.61
C SER A 127 19.89 -13.72 1.06
N THR A 128 20.60 -12.64 1.37
CA THR A 128 20.38 -11.25 0.99
C THR A 128 21.13 -10.91 -0.30
N ALA A 129 20.46 -10.32 -1.31
CA ALA A 129 20.99 -9.20 -2.14
C ALA A 129 20.00 -8.80 -3.26
N ALA A 130 19.93 -7.50 -3.52
CA ALA A 130 19.01 -6.82 -4.42
C ALA A 130 19.52 -6.74 -5.88
N GLY A 131 18.59 -6.80 -6.85
CA GLY A 131 18.82 -6.49 -8.28
C GLY A 131 19.58 -7.55 -9.05
N SER A 132 18.90 -8.37 -9.85
CA SER A 132 19.62 -9.22 -10.80
C SER A 132 18.80 -9.49 -12.06
N ASP A 133 19.40 -9.16 -13.19
CA ASP A 133 19.16 -9.88 -14.43
C ASP A 133 19.21 -11.38 -14.16
N SER A 134 18.21 -12.13 -14.64
CA SER A 134 18.15 -13.57 -14.39
C SER A 134 19.46 -14.21 -14.85
N PRO A 135 20.08 -15.13 -14.08
CA PRO A 135 21.36 -15.73 -14.46
C PRO A 135 21.38 -16.28 -15.90
N LEU A 136 20.25 -16.80 -16.39
CA LEU A 136 20.10 -17.29 -17.76
C LEU A 136 20.10 -16.19 -18.83
N ARG A 137 19.60 -15.00 -18.53
CA ARG A 137 19.71 -13.82 -19.42
C ARG A 137 21.12 -13.25 -19.42
N ARG A 138 21.87 -13.42 -18.34
CA ARG A 138 23.30 -13.13 -18.30
C ARG A 138 24.07 -14.11 -19.18
N VAL A 139 23.80 -15.40 -19.06
CA VAL A 139 24.35 -16.46 -19.94
C VAL A 139 24.02 -16.17 -21.40
N ALA A 140 22.78 -15.79 -21.72
CA ALA A 140 22.38 -15.44 -23.08
C ALA A 140 23.16 -14.23 -23.63
N ARG A 141 23.53 -13.28 -22.77
CA ARG A 141 24.31 -12.09 -23.13
C ARG A 141 25.80 -12.38 -23.29
N THR A 142 26.39 -13.06 -22.31
CA THR A 142 27.84 -13.18 -22.18
C THR A 142 28.39 -14.51 -22.67
N GLY A 143 27.55 -15.54 -22.80
CA GLY A 143 27.97 -16.91 -23.12
C GLY A 143 28.63 -17.63 -21.94
N LEU A 144 28.81 -16.94 -20.80
CA LEU A 144 29.42 -17.51 -19.59
C LEU A 144 28.33 -18.18 -18.75
N TYR A 145 28.51 -19.47 -18.49
CA TYR A 145 27.60 -20.27 -17.67
C TYR A 145 28.34 -20.97 -16.52
N ASP A 146 27.58 -21.25 -15.47
CA ASP A 146 28.07 -21.96 -14.30
C ASP A 146 28.26 -23.45 -14.64
N THR A 147 29.52 -23.89 -14.71
CA THR A 147 29.91 -25.26 -15.06
C THR A 147 29.61 -26.27 -13.95
N ALA A 148 29.42 -25.81 -12.71
CA ALA A 148 28.94 -26.68 -11.64
C ALA A 148 27.46 -27.04 -11.82
N ARG A 149 26.71 -26.20 -12.55
CA ARG A 149 25.26 -26.35 -12.78
C ARG A 149 24.91 -26.91 -14.15
N TYR A 150 25.67 -26.57 -15.19
CA TYR A 150 25.50 -27.09 -16.55
C TYR A 150 26.81 -27.72 -16.99
N LYS A 151 26.79 -29.01 -17.33
CA LYS A 151 28.00 -29.77 -17.67
C LYS A 151 28.52 -29.46 -19.08
N SER A 152 27.68 -28.87 -19.94
CA SER A 152 28.04 -28.58 -21.33
C SER A 152 27.39 -27.30 -21.86
N PRO A 153 27.96 -26.70 -22.94
CA PRO A 153 27.34 -25.57 -23.63
C PRO A 153 25.93 -25.90 -24.14
N SER A 154 25.68 -27.13 -24.60
CA SER A 154 24.35 -27.57 -25.04
C SER A 154 23.29 -27.56 -23.92
N GLU A 155 23.67 -27.96 -22.71
CA GLU A 155 22.76 -27.89 -21.56
C GLU A 155 22.47 -26.44 -21.18
N ALA A 156 23.49 -25.56 -21.21
CA ALA A 156 23.31 -24.14 -20.97
C ALA A 156 22.39 -23.49 -22.02
N ARG A 157 22.56 -23.83 -23.31
CA ARG A 157 21.66 -23.35 -24.39
C ARG A 157 20.22 -23.78 -24.16
N MET A 158 19.98 -25.06 -23.88
CA MET A 158 18.64 -25.57 -23.62
C MET A 158 18.00 -24.90 -22.39
N ALA A 159 18.78 -24.63 -21.33
CA ALA A 159 18.28 -23.91 -20.16
C ALA A 159 17.88 -22.47 -20.51
N VAL A 160 18.67 -21.79 -21.34
CA VAL A 160 18.38 -20.43 -21.82
C VAL A 160 17.13 -20.43 -22.73
N LEU A 161 17.01 -21.37 -23.68
CA LEU A 161 15.84 -21.47 -24.57
C LEU A 161 14.56 -21.84 -23.80
N ASN A 162 14.64 -22.76 -22.83
CA ASN A 162 13.53 -23.08 -21.92
C ASN A 162 13.06 -21.85 -21.15
N HIS A 163 13.98 -21.00 -20.71
CA HIS A 163 13.67 -19.75 -20.03
C HIS A 163 12.97 -18.75 -20.94
N PHE A 164 13.44 -18.58 -22.19
CA PHE A 164 12.78 -17.71 -23.17
C PHE A 164 11.40 -18.22 -23.56
N ALA A 165 11.23 -19.52 -23.80
CA ALA A 165 9.94 -20.15 -24.08
C ALA A 165 8.95 -19.96 -22.91
N ALA A 166 9.41 -20.16 -21.67
CA ALA A 166 8.60 -19.89 -20.47
C ALA A 166 8.22 -18.42 -20.31
N CYS A 167 9.07 -17.50 -20.78
CA CYS A 167 8.80 -16.07 -20.85
C CYS A 167 7.91 -15.67 -22.05
N ARG A 168 7.33 -16.62 -22.78
CA ARG A 168 6.46 -16.40 -23.96
C ARG A 168 7.15 -15.67 -25.12
N TRP A 169 8.47 -15.80 -25.25
CA TRP A 169 9.18 -15.33 -26.44
C TRP A 169 8.83 -16.21 -27.64
N THR A 170 8.91 -15.65 -28.85
CA THR A 170 8.81 -16.41 -30.10
C THR A 170 10.20 -16.77 -30.63
N LEU A 171 10.30 -17.79 -31.49
CA LEU A 171 11.55 -18.16 -32.15
C LEU A 171 12.14 -16.97 -32.92
N GLU A 172 11.30 -16.25 -33.65
CA GLU A 172 11.68 -15.05 -34.42
C GLU A 172 12.25 -13.94 -33.51
N GLN A 173 11.65 -13.72 -32.34
CA GLN A 173 12.17 -12.75 -31.37
C GLN A 173 13.53 -13.15 -30.83
N VAL A 174 13.75 -14.45 -30.56
CA VAL A 174 15.07 -14.94 -30.14
C VAL A 174 16.07 -14.76 -31.27
N GLN A 175 15.74 -15.13 -32.50
CA GLN A 175 16.59 -14.99 -33.68
C GLN A 175 17.00 -13.54 -33.93
N ASN A 176 16.07 -12.60 -33.85
CA ASN A 176 16.33 -11.17 -34.05
C ASN A 176 17.30 -10.58 -33.01
N GLU A 177 17.37 -11.17 -31.82
CA GLU A 177 18.23 -10.69 -30.74
C GLU A 177 19.58 -11.45 -30.66
N LEU A 178 19.79 -12.53 -31.43
CA LEU A 178 21.06 -13.28 -31.44
C LEU A 178 22.25 -12.46 -31.94
N ALA A 179 22.03 -11.58 -32.93
CA ALA A 179 23.05 -10.66 -33.44
C ALA A 179 23.20 -9.40 -32.57
N GLY A 180 22.31 -9.19 -31.60
CA GLY A 180 22.28 -8.02 -30.73
C GLY A 180 22.46 -8.41 -29.27
N ARG A 181 21.39 -8.35 -28.48
CA ARG A 181 21.44 -8.52 -27.03
C ARG A 181 21.77 -9.94 -26.57
N PHE A 182 21.74 -10.97 -27.42
CA PHE A 182 22.03 -12.35 -27.05
C PHE A 182 23.22 -12.96 -27.82
N ALA A 183 24.25 -12.15 -28.08
CA ALA A 183 25.48 -12.59 -28.72
C ALA A 183 26.16 -13.78 -27.98
N GLY A 184 26.02 -13.84 -26.65
CA GLY A 184 26.50 -14.97 -25.85
C GLY A 184 25.81 -16.30 -26.15
N LEU A 185 24.50 -16.30 -26.38
CA LEU A 185 23.74 -17.47 -26.80
C LEU A 185 24.16 -17.94 -28.19
N ALA A 186 24.40 -17.00 -29.12
CA ALA A 186 24.95 -17.30 -30.43
C ALA A 186 26.35 -17.95 -30.31
N GLY A 187 27.21 -17.41 -29.44
CA GLY A 187 28.54 -17.96 -29.15
C GLY A 187 28.51 -19.40 -28.62
N LEU A 188 27.48 -19.80 -27.86
CA LEU A 188 27.34 -21.17 -27.35
C LEU A 188 27.04 -22.22 -28.45
N TYR A 189 26.64 -21.79 -29.65
CA TYR A 189 26.52 -22.68 -30.81
C TYR A 189 27.86 -22.90 -31.53
N GLY A 190 28.85 -22.03 -31.32
CA GLY A 190 30.17 -22.09 -31.93
C GLY A 190 30.21 -21.58 -33.37
N THR A 191 29.38 -22.13 -34.27
CA THR A 191 29.33 -21.74 -35.69
C THR A 191 27.91 -21.40 -36.15
N ALA A 192 27.78 -20.47 -37.11
CA ALA A 192 26.49 -20.03 -37.66
C ALA A 192 25.70 -21.19 -38.29
N SER A 193 26.36 -22.08 -39.03
CA SER A 193 25.71 -23.26 -39.64
C SER A 193 25.16 -24.24 -38.58
N LYS A 194 25.82 -24.35 -37.42
CA LYS A 194 25.36 -25.18 -36.30
C LYS A 194 24.20 -24.50 -35.55
N GLN A 195 24.23 -23.19 -35.41
CA GLN A 195 23.12 -22.40 -34.87
C GLN A 195 21.87 -22.54 -35.72
N GLU A 196 21.97 -22.30 -37.03
CA GLU A 196 20.83 -22.35 -37.96
C GLU A 196 20.17 -23.73 -37.99
N ARG A 197 20.98 -24.80 -37.96
CA ARG A 197 20.49 -26.18 -37.93
C ARG A 197 19.85 -26.58 -36.60
N LEU A 198 20.43 -26.19 -35.47
CA LEU A 198 20.02 -26.70 -34.15
C LEU A 198 18.96 -25.83 -33.46
N LEU A 199 18.99 -24.51 -33.64
CA LEU A 199 18.11 -23.58 -32.92
C LEU A 199 16.61 -23.87 -33.13
N PRO A 200 16.10 -24.15 -34.35
CA PRO A 200 14.68 -24.48 -34.52
C PRO A 200 14.28 -25.77 -33.79
N THR A 201 15.16 -26.78 -33.82
CA THR A 201 14.93 -28.08 -33.18
C THR A 201 14.99 -27.98 -31.65
N GLU A 202 16.00 -27.29 -31.11
CA GLU A 202 16.16 -27.03 -29.68
C GLU A 202 15.02 -26.14 -29.15
N TRP A 203 14.54 -25.17 -29.94
CA TRP A 203 13.38 -24.35 -29.61
C TRP A 203 12.08 -25.15 -29.55
N ALA A 204 11.82 -26.03 -30.53
CA ALA A 204 10.66 -26.90 -30.50
C ALA A 204 10.64 -27.79 -29.25
N LYS A 205 11.81 -28.33 -28.86
CA LYS A 205 11.97 -29.09 -27.62
C LYS A 205 11.69 -28.23 -26.38
N ALA A 206 12.19 -27.00 -26.35
CA ALA A 206 11.96 -26.08 -25.24
C ALA A 206 10.49 -25.66 -25.08
N HIS A 207 9.82 -25.41 -26.21
CA HIS A 207 8.41 -25.09 -26.25
C HIS A 207 7.54 -26.28 -25.81
N ALA A 208 7.83 -27.50 -26.29
CA ALA A 208 7.13 -28.71 -25.86
C ALA A 208 7.33 -29.00 -24.36
N PHE A 209 8.55 -28.84 -23.86
CA PHE A 209 8.89 -29.03 -22.45
C PHE A 209 8.14 -28.03 -21.54
N THR A 210 8.01 -26.77 -21.97
CA THR A 210 7.29 -25.74 -21.20
C THR A 210 5.77 -25.85 -21.33
N ALA A 211 5.25 -26.30 -22.48
CA ALA A 211 3.83 -26.56 -22.69
C ALA A 211 3.32 -27.76 -21.86
N ASN A 212 4.07 -28.86 -21.82
CA ASN A 212 3.71 -30.03 -20.99
C ASN A 212 3.73 -29.73 -19.49
N ARG A 213 4.50 -28.73 -19.06
CA ARG A 213 4.56 -28.28 -17.66
C ARG A 213 3.37 -27.39 -17.26
N ALA A 214 2.52 -27.00 -18.21
CA ALA A 214 1.32 -26.20 -18.00
C ALA A 214 0.01 -27.02 -18.00
N ALA A 215 0.04 -28.33 -18.33
CA ALA A 215 -1.11 -29.22 -18.19
C ALA A 215 -1.25 -29.68 -16.73
N PRO A 216 -2.47 -29.69 -16.14
CA PRO A 216 -2.67 -30.07 -14.75
C PRO A 216 -2.67 -31.60 -14.62
N GLN A 217 -1.55 -32.18 -14.19
CA GLN A 217 -1.54 -33.54 -13.64
C GLN A 217 -1.76 -33.48 -12.13
N GLY A 218 -2.76 -34.22 -11.68
CA GLY A 218 -3.15 -34.34 -10.27
C GLY A 218 -2.15 -35.12 -9.42
N THR A 219 -2.47 -35.14 -8.13
CA THR A 219 -1.86 -35.88 -7.00
C THR A 219 -0.52 -35.37 -6.45
N LEU A 220 -0.66 -34.67 -5.30
CA LEU A 220 0.18 -34.56 -4.09
C LEU A 220 1.64 -35.07 -4.15
N GLY A 221 2.57 -34.16 -3.83
CA GLY A 221 3.96 -34.49 -3.48
C GLY A 221 4.94 -33.34 -3.73
N GLU A 222 5.31 -32.64 -2.65
CA GLU A 222 6.29 -31.56 -2.48
C GLU A 222 7.42 -31.41 -3.53
N ALA A 223 7.61 -30.17 -4.05
CA ALA A 223 8.90 -29.46 -4.08
C ALA A 223 8.80 -28.10 -4.80
N GLY A 224 9.25 -27.06 -4.10
CA GLY A 224 9.06 -25.63 -4.37
C GLY A 224 9.26 -25.12 -5.81
N LYS A 225 8.32 -24.29 -6.26
CA LYS A 225 8.52 -23.35 -7.38
C LYS A 225 8.05 -21.96 -6.99
N LYS A 226 9.03 -21.15 -6.57
CA LYS A 226 8.95 -19.70 -6.47
C LYS A 226 8.78 -19.12 -7.88
N THR A 227 7.57 -18.66 -8.19
CA THR A 227 7.33 -17.72 -9.29
C THR A 227 7.73 -16.34 -8.83
N ALA A 228 8.76 -15.76 -9.44
CA ALA A 228 9.20 -14.41 -9.16
C ALA A 228 8.24 -13.40 -9.80
N LEU A 229 7.40 -12.78 -8.96
CA LEU A 229 6.65 -11.57 -9.32
C LEU A 229 7.61 -10.38 -9.33
N ILE A 230 7.76 -9.74 -10.48
CA ILE A 230 8.36 -8.42 -10.58
C ILE A 230 7.31 -7.42 -10.07
N ASN A 231 7.32 -7.18 -8.77
CA ASN A 231 6.96 -5.91 -8.13
C ASN A 231 7.50 -5.97 -6.70
N ASN A 232 8.59 -5.25 -6.44
CA ASN A 232 9.15 -5.15 -5.10
C ASN A 232 8.37 -4.07 -4.30
N THR A 233 7.17 -4.44 -3.91
CA THR A 233 6.54 -4.08 -2.64
C THR A 233 6.32 -5.41 -1.96
N SER A 234 6.98 -5.64 -0.83
CA SER A 234 6.78 -6.84 -0.03
C SER A 234 5.29 -7.15 0.14
N LEU A 235 4.91 -8.42 -0.02
CA LEU A 235 3.58 -8.91 0.35
C LEU A 235 3.31 -8.57 1.81
N THR A 236 2.29 -7.77 2.07
CA THR A 236 1.68 -7.66 3.40
C THR A 236 0.63 -8.76 3.48
N GLU A 237 0.92 -9.84 4.20
CA GLU A 237 -0.08 -10.88 4.42
C GLU A 237 -1.14 -10.39 5.40
N LEU A 238 -2.41 -10.52 5.01
CA LEU A 238 -3.57 -10.09 5.79
C LEU A 238 -3.79 -10.93 7.05
N THR A 239 -3.98 -10.20 8.14
CA THR A 239 -4.42 -10.65 9.46
C THR A 239 -5.95 -10.70 9.54
N GLY A 240 -6.53 -11.83 9.13
CA GLY A 240 -7.79 -12.41 9.67
C GLY A 240 -9.16 -11.78 9.35
N GLY A 241 -10.09 -12.62 8.83
CA GLY A 241 -11.54 -12.47 9.05
C GLY A 241 -12.44 -12.89 7.88
N ALA A 242 -13.23 -13.97 8.07
CA ALA A 242 -14.31 -14.48 7.22
C ALA A 242 -13.97 -14.68 5.72
N LEU A 243 -13.62 -15.91 5.34
CA LEU A 243 -13.35 -16.34 3.95
C LEU A 243 -12.53 -15.29 3.17
N LYS A 244 -11.19 -15.40 3.18
CA LYS A 244 -10.36 -14.62 2.25
C LYS A 244 -11.07 -14.61 0.89
N PRO A 245 -11.58 -13.45 0.42
CA PRO A 245 -12.35 -13.44 -0.80
C PRO A 245 -11.47 -14.07 -1.87
N SER A 246 -12.02 -15.06 -2.56
CA SER A 246 -11.22 -15.78 -3.55
C SER A 246 -10.65 -14.77 -4.54
N PRO A 247 -9.50 -15.04 -5.16
CA PRO A 247 -8.97 -14.16 -6.22
C PRO A 247 -10.03 -13.84 -7.30
N ALA A 248 -10.92 -14.80 -7.57
CA ALA A 248 -12.06 -14.61 -8.47
C ALA A 248 -13.08 -13.58 -7.93
N ALA A 249 -13.43 -13.63 -6.63
CA ALA A 249 -14.31 -12.67 -6.00
C ALA A 249 -13.72 -11.25 -6.01
N ILE A 250 -12.42 -11.10 -5.75
CA ILE A 250 -11.74 -9.79 -5.86
C ILE A 250 -11.75 -9.30 -7.31
N HIS A 251 -11.46 -10.15 -8.29
CA HIS A 251 -11.51 -9.75 -9.69
C HIS A 251 -12.92 -9.32 -10.14
N GLN A 252 -13.95 -10.01 -9.66
CA GLN A 252 -15.35 -9.64 -9.87
C GLN A 252 -15.65 -8.27 -9.26
N LEU A 253 -15.29 -8.07 -7.99
CA LEU A 253 -15.44 -6.79 -7.30
C LEU A 253 -14.72 -5.65 -8.04
N VAL A 254 -13.49 -5.86 -8.53
CA VAL A 254 -12.78 -4.84 -9.32
C VAL A 254 -13.53 -4.53 -10.62
N ASN A 255 -14.11 -5.53 -11.31
CA ASN A 255 -14.87 -5.29 -12.53
C ASN A 255 -16.15 -4.48 -12.28
N ASP A 256 -16.86 -4.80 -11.19
CA ASP A 256 -18.05 -4.06 -10.75
C ASP A 256 -17.69 -2.61 -10.39
N LEU A 257 -16.60 -2.42 -9.64
CA LEU A 257 -16.09 -1.11 -9.29
C LEU A 257 -15.61 -0.31 -10.50
N GLU A 258 -14.90 -0.92 -11.45
CA GLU A 258 -14.52 -0.26 -12.70
C GLU A 258 -15.77 0.28 -13.41
N ASN A 259 -16.84 -0.51 -13.52
CA ASN A 259 -18.10 -0.08 -14.11
C ASN A 259 -18.71 1.12 -13.40
N ILE A 260 -18.78 1.09 -12.06
CA ILE A 260 -19.26 2.22 -11.25
C ILE A 260 -18.35 3.45 -11.43
N VAL A 261 -17.04 3.27 -11.51
CA VAL A 261 -16.09 4.35 -11.74
C VAL A 261 -16.40 5.05 -13.07
N PHE A 262 -16.58 4.29 -14.15
CA PHE A 262 -16.88 4.87 -15.47
C PHE A 262 -18.29 5.46 -15.57
N ALA A 263 -19.29 4.88 -14.89
CA ALA A 263 -20.67 5.30 -15.00
C ALA A 263 -21.01 6.49 -14.11
N VAL A 264 -20.43 6.55 -12.91
CA VAL A 264 -20.82 7.51 -11.86
C VAL A 264 -19.63 8.31 -11.36
N LEU A 265 -18.57 7.64 -10.87
CA LEU A 265 -17.53 8.34 -10.12
C LEU A 265 -16.75 9.33 -10.99
N ASP A 266 -16.45 8.98 -12.23
CA ASP A 266 -15.74 9.88 -13.16
C ASP A 266 -16.53 11.17 -13.38
N HIS A 267 -17.86 11.09 -13.52
CA HIS A 267 -18.72 12.27 -13.65
C HIS A 267 -18.76 13.08 -12.35
N ARG A 268 -18.85 12.41 -11.19
CA ARG A 268 -18.78 13.09 -9.89
C ARG A 268 -17.45 13.82 -9.71
N LEU A 269 -16.34 13.21 -10.10
CA LEU A 269 -15.00 13.79 -9.99
C LEU A 269 -14.75 14.93 -10.98
N GLN A 270 -15.46 14.99 -12.12
CA GLN A 270 -15.38 16.12 -13.08
C GLN A 270 -15.63 17.47 -12.41
N THR A 271 -16.53 17.52 -11.43
CA THR A 271 -16.92 18.77 -10.75
C THR A 271 -15.83 19.32 -9.80
N ARG A 272 -14.74 18.58 -9.57
CA ARG A 272 -13.66 18.94 -8.63
C ARG A 272 -12.56 19.82 -9.24
N GLY A 273 -12.80 20.39 -10.42
CA GLY A 273 -11.89 21.36 -11.04
C GLY A 273 -10.52 20.77 -11.36
N ARG A 274 -9.44 21.51 -11.02
CA ARG A 274 -8.06 21.22 -11.44
C ARG A 274 -7.54 19.83 -11.01
N GLU A 275 -8.04 19.29 -9.91
CA GLU A 275 -7.58 18.00 -9.36
C GLU A 275 -8.31 16.80 -9.95
N SER A 276 -9.37 17.03 -10.71
CA SER A 276 -10.24 15.99 -11.27
C SER A 276 -9.47 14.88 -12.00
N LEU A 277 -8.54 15.24 -12.89
CA LEU A 277 -7.80 14.25 -13.68
C LEU A 277 -6.95 13.35 -12.79
N GLY A 278 -6.29 13.96 -11.80
CA GLY A 278 -5.48 13.24 -10.81
C GLY A 278 -6.30 12.29 -9.95
N LEU A 279 -7.50 12.70 -9.51
CA LEU A 279 -8.40 11.85 -8.72
C LEU A 279 -8.88 10.63 -9.52
N ARG A 280 -9.28 10.84 -10.79
CA ARG A 280 -9.75 9.77 -11.68
C ARG A 280 -8.67 8.74 -11.98
N LEU A 281 -7.45 9.19 -12.24
CA LEU A 281 -6.29 8.32 -12.46
C LEU A 281 -5.83 7.64 -11.17
N LEU A 282 -5.92 8.32 -10.02
CA LEU A 282 -5.58 7.74 -8.73
C LEU A 282 -6.52 6.58 -8.38
N MET A 283 -7.83 6.73 -8.61
CA MET A 283 -8.79 5.66 -8.42
C MET A 283 -8.48 4.44 -9.30
N ARG A 284 -8.14 4.66 -10.58
CA ARG A 284 -7.70 3.56 -11.47
C ARG A 284 -6.42 2.90 -10.99
N GLY A 285 -5.49 3.68 -10.45
CA GLY A 285 -4.27 3.16 -9.83
C GLY A 285 -4.57 2.26 -8.64
N LEU A 286 -5.47 2.69 -7.75
CA LEU A 286 -5.91 1.90 -6.59
C LEU A 286 -6.60 0.59 -7.02
N LEU A 287 -7.50 0.62 -8.02
CA LEU A 287 -8.12 -0.59 -8.58
C LEU A 287 -7.10 -1.52 -9.24
N GLY A 288 -6.07 -0.95 -9.91
CA GLY A 288 -4.95 -1.73 -10.44
C GLY A 288 -4.16 -2.44 -9.35
N TYR A 289 -3.91 -1.78 -8.21
CA TYR A 289 -3.28 -2.42 -7.04
C TYR A 289 -4.18 -3.47 -6.40
N MET A 290 -5.47 -3.18 -6.23
CA MET A 290 -6.48 -4.13 -5.73
C MET A 290 -6.48 -5.43 -6.55
N ARG A 291 -6.47 -5.31 -7.89
CA ARG A 291 -6.40 -6.45 -8.81
C ARG A 291 -5.08 -7.20 -8.72
N THR A 292 -3.96 -6.48 -8.66
CA THR A 292 -2.62 -7.08 -8.65
C THR A 292 -2.31 -7.80 -7.33
N MET A 293 -2.72 -7.19 -6.21
CA MET A 293 -2.49 -7.71 -4.87
C MET A 293 -3.59 -8.68 -4.41
N GLN A 294 -4.69 -8.79 -5.18
CA GLN A 294 -5.83 -9.66 -4.88
C GLN A 294 -6.41 -9.42 -3.48
N THR A 295 -6.55 -8.15 -3.12
CA THR A 295 -7.05 -7.69 -1.82
C THR A 295 -7.86 -6.43 -2.01
N ASP A 296 -8.96 -6.32 -1.28
CA ASP A 296 -9.81 -5.14 -1.12
C ASP A 296 -9.29 -4.17 -0.04
N VAL A 297 -8.32 -4.60 0.77
CA VAL A 297 -7.60 -3.78 1.74
C VAL A 297 -6.21 -3.45 1.20
N LEU A 298 -5.90 -2.15 1.07
CA LEU A 298 -4.65 -1.64 0.51
C LEU A 298 -3.88 -0.81 1.53
N ASP A 299 -2.62 -1.19 1.77
CA ASP A 299 -1.62 -0.47 2.55
C ASP A 299 -0.52 0.13 1.64
N VAL A 300 -0.94 0.74 0.53
CA VAL A 300 -0.02 1.26 -0.49
C VAL A 300 0.40 2.69 -0.17
N GLY A 301 1.68 2.89 0.13
CA GLY A 301 2.22 4.21 0.46
C GLY A 301 2.20 5.22 -0.69
N CYS A 302 2.09 6.51 -0.35
CA CYS A 302 2.02 7.63 -1.30
C CYS A 302 3.16 7.64 -2.33
N ARG A 303 4.38 7.23 -1.94
CA ARG A 303 5.53 7.13 -2.86
C ARG A 303 5.35 6.04 -3.93
N THR A 304 4.69 4.94 -3.58
CA THR A 304 4.41 3.85 -4.54
C THR A 304 3.34 4.30 -5.54
N LEU A 305 2.25 4.89 -5.07
CA LEU A 305 1.21 5.49 -5.91
C LEU A 305 1.76 6.64 -6.77
N ALA A 306 2.70 7.42 -6.26
CA ALA A 306 3.37 8.49 -7.00
C ALA A 306 4.10 7.97 -8.24
N VAL A 307 4.70 6.79 -8.14
CA VAL A 307 5.28 6.09 -9.31
C VAL A 307 4.16 5.64 -10.25
N ALA A 308 3.09 5.01 -9.76
CA ALA A 308 2.00 4.60 -10.64
C ALA A 308 1.34 5.79 -11.37
N MET A 309 1.37 6.98 -10.78
CA MET A 309 0.76 8.20 -11.30
C MET A 309 1.73 9.10 -12.08
N GLY A 310 3.04 8.88 -11.99
CA GLY A 310 4.04 9.82 -12.50
C GLY A 310 3.99 11.20 -11.83
N LYS A 311 3.62 11.27 -10.55
CA LYS A 311 3.47 12.53 -9.80
C LYS A 311 4.40 12.56 -8.59
N HIS A 312 4.45 13.70 -7.89
CA HIS A 312 5.12 13.77 -6.60
C HIS A 312 4.28 13.11 -5.50
N HIS A 313 4.92 12.51 -4.50
CA HIS A 313 4.23 11.80 -3.41
C HIS A 313 3.38 12.74 -2.53
N VAL A 314 3.77 14.01 -2.40
CA VAL A 314 2.96 15.05 -1.72
C VAL A 314 1.63 15.27 -2.44
N THR A 315 1.62 15.24 -3.78
CA THR A 315 0.38 15.32 -4.56
C THR A 315 -0.54 14.15 -4.23
N ILE A 316 0.00 12.93 -4.11
CA ILE A 316 -0.80 11.76 -3.73
C ILE A 316 -1.35 11.90 -2.30
N ALA A 317 -0.52 12.33 -1.36
CA ALA A 317 -0.95 12.55 0.02
C ALA A 317 -2.09 13.59 0.13
N ARG A 318 -2.09 14.59 -0.76
CA ARG A 318 -3.20 15.56 -0.88
C ARG A 318 -4.45 14.96 -1.52
N LEU A 319 -4.29 14.18 -2.60
CA LEU A 319 -5.41 13.64 -3.38
C LEU A 319 -6.13 12.48 -2.69
N LEU A 320 -5.45 11.65 -1.88
CA LEU A 320 -6.05 10.47 -1.24
C LEU A 320 -7.23 10.82 -0.31
N PRO A 321 -7.11 11.76 0.65
CA PRO A 321 -8.24 12.15 1.49
C PRO A 321 -9.40 12.76 0.69
N ILE A 322 -9.08 13.53 -0.35
CA ILE A 322 -10.06 14.13 -1.25
C ILE A 322 -10.81 13.04 -2.00
N LEU A 323 -10.09 12.05 -2.53
CA LEU A 323 -10.67 10.90 -3.22
C LEU A 323 -11.54 10.09 -2.27
N ALA A 324 -11.06 9.76 -1.07
CA ALA A 324 -11.84 9.02 -0.07
C ALA A 324 -13.19 9.70 0.21
N LYS A 325 -13.17 11.02 0.47
CA LYS A 325 -14.40 11.81 0.67
C LYS A 325 -15.29 11.90 -0.57
N ALA A 326 -14.72 11.96 -1.76
CA ALA A 326 -15.46 12.08 -3.02
C ALA A 326 -15.96 10.75 -3.59
N SER A 327 -15.42 9.62 -3.10
CA SER A 327 -15.68 8.27 -3.61
C SER A 327 -17.01 7.67 -3.17
N ASP A 328 -17.78 8.37 -2.35
CA ASP A 328 -19.12 7.94 -1.91
C ASP A 328 -19.11 6.58 -1.20
N GLY A 329 -18.09 6.34 -0.39
CA GLY A 329 -17.92 5.09 0.38
C GLY A 329 -17.20 3.96 -0.37
N ILE A 330 -16.85 4.17 -1.65
CA ILE A 330 -16.04 3.20 -2.40
C ILE A 330 -14.63 3.07 -1.80
N LEU A 331 -14.02 4.18 -1.39
CA LEU A 331 -12.70 4.23 -0.77
C LEU A 331 -12.80 4.80 0.64
N THR A 332 -12.43 4.00 1.65
CA THR A 332 -12.48 4.40 3.06
C THR A 332 -11.13 4.22 3.72
N LYS A 333 -10.62 5.24 4.42
CA LYS A 333 -9.40 5.11 5.23
C LYS A 333 -9.75 4.40 6.54
N VAL A 334 -9.06 3.32 6.86
CA VAL A 334 -9.31 2.51 8.07
C VAL A 334 -8.16 2.53 9.07
N ALA A 335 -6.94 2.89 8.65
CA ALA A 335 -5.84 3.12 9.57
C ALA A 335 -4.85 4.16 9.02
N ASP A 336 -4.23 4.89 9.93
CA ASP A 336 -3.10 5.78 9.62
C ASP A 336 -1.80 5.00 9.46
N ALA A 337 -0.89 5.55 8.66
CA ALA A 337 0.47 5.05 8.51
C ALA A 337 1.17 4.98 9.87
N ARG A 338 1.80 3.83 10.17
CA ARG A 338 2.56 3.59 11.40
C ARG A 338 3.83 2.79 11.10
N HIS A 339 4.96 3.24 11.63
CA HIS A 339 6.27 2.60 11.43
C HIS A 339 6.61 2.39 9.94
N LYS A 340 6.65 1.11 9.51
CA LYS A 340 6.94 0.69 8.14
C LYS A 340 5.68 0.56 7.28
N VAL A 341 4.49 0.61 7.89
CA VAL A 341 3.19 0.41 7.24
C VAL A 341 2.62 1.75 6.78
N ALA A 342 2.06 1.79 5.58
CA ALA A 342 1.41 2.98 5.05
C ALA A 342 -0.02 3.15 5.60
N ASP A 343 -0.69 4.23 5.21
CA ASP A 343 -2.12 4.37 5.42
C ASP A 343 -2.85 3.18 4.82
N VAL A 344 -3.84 2.65 5.54
CA VAL A 344 -4.64 1.52 5.11
C VAL A 344 -5.99 2.02 4.63
N TYR A 345 -6.35 1.64 3.41
CA TYR A 345 -7.62 1.94 2.79
C TYR A 345 -8.36 0.66 2.45
N VAL A 346 -9.67 0.64 2.66
CA VAL A 346 -10.57 -0.41 2.18
C VAL A 346 -11.27 0.10 0.93
N ILE A 347 -11.29 -0.73 -0.11
CA ILE A 347 -12.02 -0.52 -1.36
C ILE A 347 -13.15 -1.51 -1.43
N GLN A 348 -14.37 -1.02 -1.40
CA GLN A 348 -15.58 -1.86 -1.38
C GLN A 348 -16.62 -1.32 -2.34
N LEU A 349 -17.63 -2.14 -2.63
CA LEU A 349 -18.81 -1.71 -3.39
C LEU A 349 -19.93 -1.35 -2.40
N PRO A 350 -20.21 -0.04 -2.18
CA PRO A 350 -21.32 0.39 -1.33
C PRO A 350 -22.65 -0.21 -1.75
N GLU A 351 -23.53 -0.46 -0.77
CA GLU A 351 -24.84 -1.09 -0.99
C GLU A 351 -25.67 -0.40 -2.07
N HIS A 352 -25.70 0.94 -2.06
CA HIS A 352 -26.43 1.75 -3.03
C HIS A 352 -25.89 1.64 -4.48
N TYR A 353 -24.67 1.13 -4.68
CA TYR A 353 -24.12 0.84 -6.02
C TYR A 353 -24.31 -0.62 -6.46
N GLN A 354 -24.76 -1.53 -5.60
CA GLN A 354 -24.86 -2.95 -5.92
C GLN A 354 -25.87 -3.23 -7.04
N GLN A 355 -27.03 -2.56 -7.01
CA GLN A 355 -28.04 -2.71 -8.06
C GLN A 355 -27.50 -2.22 -9.40
N LEU A 356 -26.91 -1.02 -9.42
CA LEU A 356 -26.34 -0.45 -10.63
C LEU A 356 -25.19 -1.31 -11.20
N ALA A 357 -24.34 -1.87 -10.35
CA ALA A 357 -23.26 -2.76 -10.78
C ALA A 357 -23.79 -4.02 -11.48
N ARG A 358 -24.93 -4.58 -11.03
CA ARG A 358 -25.58 -5.75 -11.65
C ARG A 358 -26.21 -5.42 -13.00
N GLU A 359 -26.74 -4.21 -13.16
CA GLU A 359 -27.37 -3.74 -14.40
C GLU A 359 -26.33 -3.38 -15.48
N LEU A 360 -25.13 -2.96 -15.07
CA LEU A 360 -24.06 -2.56 -15.99
C LEU A 360 -23.31 -3.78 -16.54
N THR A 361 -23.27 -3.93 -17.87
CA THR A 361 -22.39 -4.93 -18.52
C THR A 361 -20.92 -4.55 -18.33
N TRP A 362 -20.08 -5.51 -17.93
CA TRP A 362 -18.64 -5.32 -17.85
C TRP A 362 -18.04 -4.86 -19.18
N ARG A 363 -17.13 -3.88 -19.11
CA ARG A 363 -16.39 -3.39 -20.27
C ARG A 363 -15.16 -4.26 -20.50
N LYS A 364 -14.81 -4.47 -21.77
CA LYS A 364 -13.58 -5.17 -22.14
C LYS A 364 -12.35 -4.32 -21.79
N GLY A 365 -11.31 -4.97 -21.28
CA GLY A 365 -10.02 -4.34 -20.94
C GLY A 365 -9.85 -4.08 -19.45
N GLN A 366 -8.65 -3.68 -19.03
CA GLN A 366 -8.34 -3.33 -17.64
C GLN A 366 -8.32 -1.81 -17.44
N ALA A 367 -8.71 -1.33 -16.28
CA ALA A 367 -8.40 0.05 -15.88
C ALA A 367 -6.90 0.14 -15.54
N HIS A 368 -6.25 1.20 -16.01
CA HIS A 368 -4.84 1.42 -15.72
C HIS A 368 -4.64 2.70 -14.93
N ALA A 369 -3.67 2.68 -14.02
CA ALA A 369 -2.99 3.89 -13.59
C ALA A 369 -2.38 4.61 -14.81
N VAL A 370 -1.60 5.66 -14.56
CA VAL A 370 -0.84 6.32 -15.63
C VAL A 370 0.17 5.33 -16.23
N ARG A 371 -0.15 4.76 -17.40
CA ARG A 371 0.80 3.92 -18.15
C ARG A 371 2.04 4.77 -18.46
N PRO A 372 3.26 4.20 -18.44
CA PRO A 372 4.49 4.99 -18.49
C PRO A 372 4.51 6.06 -19.59
N VAL A 373 4.09 5.73 -20.81
CA VAL A 373 4.04 6.69 -21.94
C VAL A 373 3.31 8.00 -21.62
N PHE A 374 2.25 7.95 -20.81
CA PHE A 374 1.46 9.13 -20.47
C PHE A 374 2.09 10.02 -19.40
N ARG A 375 3.26 9.68 -18.86
CA ARG A 375 4.03 10.65 -18.09
C ARG A 375 4.65 11.73 -18.98
N ALA A 376 4.92 11.43 -20.24
CA ALA A 376 5.32 12.43 -21.23
C ALA A 376 4.10 13.15 -21.82
N LEU A 377 3.04 12.41 -22.17
CA LEU A 377 1.85 12.96 -22.86
C LEU A 377 0.82 13.60 -21.90
N GLY A 378 0.94 13.35 -20.60
CA GLY A 378 0.09 13.90 -19.55
C GLY A 378 -1.23 13.14 -19.30
N ASP A 379 -1.89 13.54 -18.21
CA ASP A 379 -3.12 12.92 -17.70
C ASP A 379 -4.30 12.99 -18.69
N VAL A 380 -4.36 14.06 -19.49
CA VAL A 380 -5.41 14.26 -20.51
C VAL A 380 -5.33 13.18 -21.58
N ALA A 381 -4.14 12.97 -22.13
CA ALA A 381 -3.91 11.92 -23.12
C ALA A 381 -4.21 10.53 -22.54
N ALA A 382 -3.87 10.28 -21.27
CA ALA A 382 -4.16 9.00 -20.60
C ALA A 382 -5.66 8.68 -20.58
N LEU A 383 -6.49 9.64 -20.15
CA LEU A 383 -7.94 9.45 -20.04
C LEU A 383 -8.63 9.38 -21.41
N ILE A 384 -8.16 10.14 -22.40
CA ILE A 384 -8.68 10.09 -23.77
C ILE A 384 -8.34 8.74 -24.41
N TYR A 385 -7.09 8.27 -24.27
CA TYR A 385 -6.69 6.97 -24.80
C TYR A 385 -7.51 5.83 -24.19
N GLU A 386 -7.69 5.85 -22.87
CA GLU A 386 -8.53 4.87 -22.18
C GLU A 386 -9.99 4.93 -22.67
N ALA A 387 -10.53 6.12 -22.92
CA ALA A 387 -11.89 6.27 -23.45
C ALA A 387 -12.04 5.69 -24.86
N ILE A 388 -11.01 5.78 -25.71
CA ILE A 388 -10.99 5.15 -27.04
C ILE A 388 -10.83 3.63 -26.91
N GLU A 389 -9.94 3.16 -26.04
CA GLU A 389 -9.64 1.74 -25.82
C GLU A 389 -10.83 0.97 -25.24
N ARG A 390 -11.54 1.57 -24.27
CA ARG A 390 -12.68 0.97 -23.56
C ARG A 390 -14.03 1.32 -24.18
N GLY A 391 -14.05 2.13 -25.22
CA GLY A 391 -15.27 2.49 -25.95
C GLY A 391 -15.89 1.23 -26.57
N ARG A 392 -17.20 1.01 -26.37
CA ARG A 392 -17.94 -0.08 -27.07
C ARG A 392 -17.89 0.11 -28.58
N HIS A 393 -17.89 1.37 -29.03
CA HIS A 393 -17.75 1.78 -30.41
C HIS A 393 -16.61 2.79 -30.52
N SER A 394 -16.04 2.92 -31.72
CA SER A 394 -15.01 3.91 -32.02
C SER A 394 -15.58 5.33 -31.84
N PRO A 395 -15.18 6.07 -30.79
CA PRO A 395 -15.83 7.32 -30.45
C PRO A 395 -15.42 8.44 -31.43
N THR A 396 -16.32 9.41 -31.61
CA THR A 396 -15.97 10.67 -32.28
C THR A 396 -15.30 11.64 -31.29
N THR A 397 -14.69 12.72 -31.81
CA THR A 397 -14.16 13.79 -30.95
C THR A 397 -15.25 14.39 -30.05
N ALA A 398 -16.49 14.53 -30.54
CA ALA A 398 -17.61 15.05 -29.74
C ALA A 398 -18.02 14.07 -28.64
N ASP A 399 -17.97 12.76 -28.92
CA ASP A 399 -18.22 11.74 -27.90
C ASP A 399 -17.15 11.78 -26.82
N LEU A 400 -15.87 11.89 -27.19
CA LEU A 400 -14.77 11.98 -26.24
C LEU A 400 -14.89 13.19 -25.32
N VAL A 401 -15.23 14.37 -25.86
CA VAL A 401 -15.50 15.57 -25.04
C VAL A 401 -16.62 15.31 -24.04
N ARG A 402 -17.73 14.72 -24.50
CA ARG A 402 -18.90 14.45 -23.65
C ARG A 402 -18.60 13.41 -22.57
N THR A 403 -17.93 12.31 -22.90
CA THR A 403 -17.69 11.21 -21.97
C THR A 403 -16.58 11.52 -20.97
N THR A 404 -15.52 12.21 -21.41
CA THR A 404 -14.38 12.54 -20.53
C THR A 404 -14.61 13.83 -19.75
N GLY A 405 -15.50 14.72 -20.22
CA GLY A 405 -15.68 16.05 -19.64
C GLY A 405 -14.46 16.96 -19.81
N ILE A 406 -13.57 16.65 -20.74
CA ILE A 406 -12.36 17.44 -21.06
C ILE A 406 -12.71 18.45 -22.16
N SER A 407 -12.13 19.64 -22.10
CA SER A 407 -12.39 20.70 -23.08
C SER A 407 -12.05 20.25 -24.51
N ARG A 408 -12.83 20.73 -25.49
CA ARG A 408 -12.65 20.37 -26.90
C ARG A 408 -11.22 20.62 -27.39
N ASN A 409 -10.61 21.72 -26.99
CA ASN A 409 -9.24 22.06 -27.38
C ASN A 409 -8.22 21.06 -26.80
N ALA A 410 -8.31 20.74 -25.52
CA ALA A 410 -7.41 19.77 -24.89
C ALA A 410 -7.59 18.35 -25.48
N VAL A 411 -8.83 17.98 -25.83
CA VAL A 411 -9.10 16.73 -26.55
C VAL A 411 -8.45 16.74 -27.93
N ALA A 412 -8.63 17.80 -28.71
CA ALA A 412 -8.05 17.91 -30.04
C ALA A 412 -6.51 17.84 -30.00
N THR A 413 -5.86 18.59 -29.10
CA THR A 413 -4.40 18.56 -28.92
C THR A 413 -3.90 17.16 -28.60
N ALA A 414 -4.50 16.49 -27.62
CA ALA A 414 -4.08 15.14 -27.23
C ALA A 414 -4.32 14.10 -28.34
N LEU A 415 -5.40 14.24 -29.12
CA LEU A 415 -5.64 13.37 -30.27
C LEU A 415 -4.58 13.57 -31.36
N THR A 416 -4.24 14.81 -31.68
CA THR A 416 -3.19 15.12 -32.66
C THR A 416 -1.83 14.56 -32.24
N GLU A 417 -1.47 14.72 -30.97
CA GLU A 417 -0.21 14.20 -30.43
C GLU A 417 -0.16 12.66 -30.44
N MET A 418 -1.23 12.00 -30.00
CA MET A 418 -1.31 10.53 -30.01
C MET A 418 -1.39 9.95 -31.44
N GLU A 419 -2.01 10.66 -32.38
CA GLU A 419 -2.02 10.27 -33.80
C GLU A 419 -0.62 10.40 -34.42
N ALA A 420 0.12 11.48 -34.12
CA ALA A 420 1.50 11.66 -34.57
C ALA A 420 2.44 10.55 -34.04
N LEU A 421 2.17 10.03 -32.83
CA LEU A 421 2.89 8.88 -32.25
C LEU A 421 2.34 7.52 -32.71
N ALA A 422 1.41 7.52 -33.66
CA ALA A 422 0.72 6.35 -34.19
C ALA A 422 0.01 5.49 -33.12
N MET A 423 -0.32 6.04 -31.95
CA MET A 423 -1.03 5.33 -30.87
C MET A 423 -2.50 5.12 -31.20
N ILE A 424 -3.06 6.07 -31.96
CA ILE A 424 -4.44 6.06 -32.44
C ILE A 424 -4.45 6.39 -33.93
N LYS A 425 -5.55 6.06 -34.60
CA LYS A 425 -5.80 6.44 -35.98
C LYS A 425 -7.22 6.92 -36.15
N ARG A 426 -7.40 7.89 -37.05
CA ARG A 426 -8.72 8.35 -37.46
C ARG A 426 -9.25 7.55 -38.65
N HIS A 427 -10.49 7.09 -38.56
CA HIS A 427 -11.24 6.50 -39.66
C HIS A 427 -12.53 7.30 -39.87
N GLY A 428 -12.51 8.24 -40.82
CA GLY A 428 -13.59 9.22 -41.00
C GLY A 428 -13.70 10.15 -39.79
N ARG A 429 -14.79 10.02 -39.01
CA ARG A 429 -15.01 10.80 -37.78
C ARG A 429 -14.66 10.03 -36.50
N HIS A 430 -14.28 8.77 -36.62
CA HIS A 430 -14.12 7.86 -35.50
C HIS A 430 -12.66 7.58 -35.18
N TRP A 431 -12.33 7.47 -33.90
CA TRP A 431 -10.99 7.16 -33.41
C TRP A 431 -10.86 5.69 -33.02
N LYS A 432 -9.73 5.07 -33.35
CA LYS A 432 -9.39 3.69 -32.97
C LYS A 432 -7.96 3.63 -32.45
N VAL A 433 -7.72 2.80 -31.44
CA VAL A 433 -6.36 2.43 -31.03
C VAL A 433 -5.68 1.61 -32.13
N THR A 434 -4.37 1.75 -32.24
CA THR A 434 -3.53 0.94 -33.15
C THR A 434 -2.87 -0.22 -32.38
N THR A 435 -2.05 -1.01 -33.06
CA THR A 435 -1.26 -2.12 -32.47
C THR A 435 0.09 -1.67 -31.89
N VAL A 436 0.32 -0.36 -31.74
CA VAL A 436 1.59 0.17 -31.20
C VAL A 436 1.83 -0.31 -29.76
N ASN A 437 3.05 -0.79 -29.51
CA ASN A 437 3.48 -1.17 -28.17
C ASN A 437 3.82 0.08 -27.34
N LEU A 438 2.93 0.44 -26.40
CA LEU A 438 3.07 1.62 -25.55
C LEU A 438 4.34 1.60 -24.68
N THR A 439 4.85 0.42 -24.30
CA THR A 439 6.09 0.29 -23.53
C THR A 439 7.30 0.67 -24.37
N ASN A 440 7.36 0.20 -25.64
CA ASN A 440 8.42 0.58 -26.56
C ASN A 440 8.37 2.07 -26.89
N LEU A 441 7.16 2.64 -27.01
CA LEU A 441 6.99 4.07 -27.21
C LEU A 441 7.47 4.87 -25.99
N ALA A 442 7.13 4.44 -24.77
CA ALA A 442 7.65 5.04 -23.55
C ALA A 442 9.17 4.99 -23.47
N ALA A 443 9.80 3.91 -23.93
CA ALA A 443 11.25 3.78 -24.01
C ALA A 443 11.86 4.80 -24.97
N ARG A 444 11.28 4.94 -26.17
CA ARG A 444 11.72 5.90 -27.20
C ARG A 444 11.59 7.35 -26.74
N LEU A 445 10.61 7.65 -25.89
CA LEU A 445 10.41 8.97 -25.31
C LEU A 445 11.27 9.20 -24.04
N GLY A 446 12.15 8.28 -23.65
CA GLY A 446 13.01 8.39 -22.46
C GLY A 446 12.28 8.18 -21.12
N VAL A 447 10.97 7.95 -21.14
CA VAL A 447 10.13 7.94 -19.94
C VAL A 447 10.38 6.73 -19.05
N LEU A 448 10.84 5.61 -19.63
CA LEU A 448 11.18 4.43 -18.85
C LEU A 448 12.39 4.67 -17.94
N ASP A 449 13.34 5.49 -18.35
CA ASP A 449 14.52 5.81 -17.53
C ASP A 449 14.10 6.67 -16.33
N ASP A 450 13.27 7.68 -16.56
CA ASP A 450 12.66 8.49 -15.48
C ASP A 450 11.81 7.65 -14.53
N TYR A 451 11.07 6.67 -15.08
CA TYR A 451 10.30 5.72 -14.29
C TYR A 451 11.19 4.88 -13.37
N GLN A 452 12.29 4.32 -13.90
CA GLN A 452 13.24 3.53 -13.12
C GLN A 452 14.03 4.37 -12.11
N ALA A 453 14.41 5.60 -12.47
CA ALA A 453 15.07 6.53 -11.57
C ALA A 453 14.17 6.88 -10.37
N HIS A 454 12.87 7.13 -10.62
CA HIS A 454 11.89 7.38 -9.56
C HIS A 454 11.74 6.17 -8.63
N ILE A 455 11.63 4.95 -9.16
CA ILE A 455 11.59 3.72 -8.34
C ILE A 455 12.85 3.59 -7.49
N SER A 456 14.01 3.79 -8.11
CA SER A 456 15.31 3.63 -7.45
C SER A 456 15.48 4.65 -6.31
N ARG A 457 15.07 5.90 -6.53
CA ARG A 457 14.99 6.92 -5.48
C ARG A 457 14.08 6.48 -4.34
N ASN A 458 12.84 6.06 -4.65
CA ASN A 458 11.87 5.66 -3.61
C ASN A 458 12.34 4.44 -2.80
N ARG A 459 13.08 3.51 -3.43
CA ARG A 459 13.71 2.37 -2.73
C ARG A 459 14.79 2.84 -1.77
N ARG A 460 15.70 3.73 -2.21
CA ARG A 460 16.75 4.29 -1.35
C ARG A 460 16.17 5.05 -0.16
N GLU A 461 15.21 5.94 -0.40
CA GLU A 461 14.53 6.69 0.66
C GLU A 461 13.83 5.76 1.66
N ARG A 462 13.14 4.73 1.17
CA ARG A 462 12.47 3.74 2.05
C ARG A 462 13.48 2.94 2.87
N ALA A 463 14.59 2.53 2.28
CA ALA A 463 15.65 1.83 3.00
C ALA A 463 16.26 2.72 4.09
N ALA A 464 16.51 3.99 3.80
CA ALA A 464 16.99 4.97 4.77
C ALA A 464 15.99 5.17 5.93
N TRP A 465 14.69 5.31 5.62
CA TRP A 465 13.64 5.39 6.64
C TRP A 465 13.56 4.15 7.51
N HIS A 466 13.62 2.96 6.91
CA HIS A 466 13.60 1.71 7.66
C HIS A 466 14.83 1.57 8.56
N ALA A 467 16.02 1.89 8.04
CA ALA A 467 17.25 1.89 8.81
C ALA A 467 17.21 2.89 9.97
N TYR A 468 16.59 4.05 9.79
CA TYR A 468 16.34 5.01 10.86
C TYR A 468 15.42 4.42 11.94
N LEU A 469 14.29 3.82 11.55
CA LEU A 469 13.36 3.19 12.49
C LEU A 469 13.97 2.01 13.25
N ASP A 470 14.85 1.23 12.60
CA ASP A 470 15.47 0.06 13.24
C ASP A 470 16.44 0.47 14.37
N ARG A 471 16.94 1.73 14.40
CA ARG A 471 17.75 2.24 15.54
C ARG A 471 16.99 2.26 16.86
N PHE A 472 15.67 2.44 16.80
CA PHE A 472 14.81 2.52 17.97
C PHE A 472 14.24 1.16 18.40
N ARG A 473 14.62 0.06 17.73
CA ARG A 473 14.17 -1.30 18.07
C ARG A 473 15.07 -2.03 19.06
N ASP A 474 16.35 -1.67 19.11
CA ASP A 474 17.38 -2.40 19.88
C ASP A 474 17.88 -1.67 21.12
N GLN A 475 17.32 -0.50 21.47
CA GLN A 475 17.67 0.17 22.73
C GLN A 475 16.96 -0.51 23.91
N GLN A 476 17.67 -1.40 24.61
CA GLN A 476 17.53 -1.45 26.06
C GLN A 476 17.86 -0.04 26.56
N MET A 477 16.85 0.70 27.02
CA MET A 477 17.06 2.00 27.66
C MET A 477 17.98 1.78 28.88
N ASN A 478 19.18 2.35 28.85
CA ASN A 478 20.03 2.41 30.03
C ASN A 478 19.51 3.56 30.92
N GLU A 479 19.58 3.39 32.24
CA GLU A 479 19.17 4.41 33.24
C GLU A 479 19.81 5.79 33.01
N THR A 480 20.97 5.83 32.38
CA THR A 480 21.69 7.06 32.00
C THR A 480 21.02 7.86 30.89
N ASP A 481 20.20 7.23 30.02
CA ASP A 481 19.45 7.93 28.97
C ASP A 481 18.15 8.58 29.53
N LEU A 482 17.80 8.31 30.80
CA LEU A 482 16.72 9.00 31.52
C LEU A 482 17.18 10.31 32.19
N TYR A 483 18.49 10.48 32.39
CA TYR A 483 19.03 11.63 33.10
C TYR A 483 19.38 12.74 32.12
N ASP A 484 18.70 13.88 32.24
CA ASP A 484 18.93 15.06 31.40
C ASP A 484 19.53 16.16 32.28
N ALA A 485 20.85 16.36 32.19
CA ALA A 485 21.56 17.34 33.03
C ALA A 485 21.01 18.77 32.87
N GLU A 486 20.44 19.14 31.72
CA GLU A 486 19.83 20.47 31.58
C GLU A 486 18.46 20.59 32.29
N ARG A 487 17.81 19.46 32.58
CA ARG A 487 16.46 19.40 33.15
C ARG A 487 16.43 19.02 34.62
N ASP A 488 17.32 18.12 35.02
CA ASP A 488 17.40 17.57 36.38
C ASP A 488 18.34 18.39 37.28
N GLU A 489 19.34 19.08 36.72
CA GLU A 489 20.30 19.91 37.45
C GLU A 489 19.78 21.36 37.65
N TYR A 490 18.78 21.79 36.87
CA TYR A 490 18.09 23.08 36.97
C TYR A 490 16.72 23.00 37.67
N TRP A 491 16.38 21.87 38.30
CA TRP A 491 15.23 21.81 39.20
C TRP A 491 15.61 22.41 40.56
N LEU A 492 15.32 23.69 40.76
CA LEU A 492 15.25 24.27 42.11
C LEU A 492 13.97 23.76 42.77
N PRO A 493 14.06 22.91 43.82
CA PRO A 493 12.88 22.62 44.61
C PRO A 493 12.33 23.94 45.18
N PRO A 494 11.01 24.16 45.20
CA PRO A 494 10.45 25.32 45.87
C PRO A 494 10.92 25.30 47.33
N ASP A 495 11.48 26.42 47.79
CA ASP A 495 11.99 26.58 49.14
C ASP A 495 10.96 26.10 50.17
N ASP A 496 11.36 25.19 51.04
CA ASP A 496 10.64 24.85 52.26
C ASP A 496 10.72 26.05 53.22
N GLU A 497 9.99 27.14 52.94
CA GLU A 497 9.69 28.17 53.94
C GLU A 497 8.28 27.97 54.51
N PRO A 498 8.16 27.50 55.77
CA PRO A 498 6.89 27.35 56.45
C PRO A 498 6.50 28.65 57.18
N ALA A 499 6.21 29.77 56.49
CA ALA A 499 5.82 31.00 57.21
C ALA A 499 5.14 32.13 56.41
N LEU A 500 4.07 31.91 55.62
CA LEU A 500 3.32 33.04 55.02
C LEU A 500 1.78 32.90 55.02
N TRP A 501 1.19 32.24 56.02
CA TRP A 501 -0.27 32.27 56.25
C TRP A 501 -0.66 32.58 57.70
N LEU A 502 -0.09 33.64 58.30
CA LEU A 502 -0.65 34.26 59.50
C LEU A 502 -0.57 35.80 59.40
N ALA A 503 -1.74 36.42 59.46
CA ALA A 503 -2.06 37.84 59.69
C ALA A 503 -1.81 38.85 58.55
N ALA A 504 -2.86 39.14 57.77
CA ALA A 504 -3.68 40.37 57.90
C ALA A 504 -4.80 40.36 56.83
#